data_AF-A0A926VU30-F1
#
_entry.id   AF-A0A926VU30-F1
#
_cell.length_a   1.000
_cell.length_b   1.000
_cell.length_c   1.000
_cell.angle_alpha   90.00
_cell.angle_beta   90.00
_cell.angle_gamma   90.00
#
_symmetry.space_group_name_H-M   'P 1'
#
loop_
_entity.id
_entity.type
_entity.pdbx_description
1 polymer ?
#
loop_
_entity_poly.entity_id
_entity_poly.type
_entity_poly.pdbx_seq_one_letter_code
_entity_poly.pdbx_strand_id
1 'polypeptide(L)' 'MNKKWAAKRLTINLTSGEAQKLEHYCSMTGRPATDVIRELIRSLSTQEEKVSQT' A
#
# COMPACT_ATOMS: atom_id res chain seq x y z
N MET A 1 -22.98 -1.97 4.79
CA MET A 1 -22.51 -1.60 6.15
C MET A 1 -21.48 -0.49 6.04
N ASN A 2 -21.84 0.71 6.52
CA ASN A 2 -20.99 1.90 6.53
C ASN A 2 -19.84 1.71 7.53
N LYS A 3 -18.82 0.94 7.17
CA LYS A 3 -17.55 0.96 7.90
C LYS A 3 -16.86 2.26 7.52
N LYS A 4 -17.17 3.36 8.23
CA LYS A 4 -16.27 4.52 8.30
C LYS A 4 -15.00 4.02 9.00
N TRP A 5 -14.12 3.35 8.25
CA TRP A 5 -12.82 2.97 8.75
C TRP A 5 -12.11 4.26 9.11
N ALA A 6 -11.94 4.52 10.41
CA ALA A 6 -10.96 5.47 10.87
C ALA A 6 -9.66 5.16 10.11
N ALA A 7 -9.05 6.17 9.49
CA ALA A 7 -7.85 5.97 8.68
C ALA A 7 -6.80 5.24 9.53
N LYS A 8 -6.62 3.94 9.27
CA LYS A 8 -5.72 3.10 10.05
C LYS A 8 -4.30 3.38 9.57
N ARG A 9 -3.45 3.86 10.47
CA ARG A 9 -2.05 4.18 10.17
C ARG A 9 -1.21 2.91 10.23
N LEU A 10 -0.37 2.72 9.23
CA LEU A 10 0.63 1.66 9.15
C LEU A 10 1.99 2.31 8.94
N THR A 11 2.96 1.95 9.77
CA THR A 11 4.36 2.36 9.59
C THR A 11 5.12 1.18 9.02
N ILE A 12 5.89 1.42 7.96
CA ILE A 12 6.77 0.43 7.33
C ILE A 12 8.20 0.96 7.33
N ASN A 13 9.14 0.09 7.66
CA ASN A 13 10.55 0.39 7.57
C ASN A 13 11.07 -0.09 6.22
N LEU A 14 11.82 0.77 5.53
CA LEU A 14 12.45 0.47 4.25
C LEU A 14 13.97 0.63 4.43
N THR A 15 14.74 -0.18 3.71
CA THR A 15 16.18 0.08 3.61
C THR A 15 16.43 1.38 2.84
N SER A 16 17.59 2.00 3.04
CA SER A 16 17.91 3.28 2.38
C SER A 16 17.81 3.21 0.84
N GLY A 17 18.19 2.08 0.25
CA GLY A 17 18.10 1.88 -1.20
C GLY A 17 16.66 1.74 -1.70
N GLU A 18 15.79 1.08 -0.95
CA GLU A 18 14.36 0.95 -1.30
C GLU A 18 13.63 2.28 -1.12
N ALA A 19 13.93 3.03 -0.06
CA ALA A 19 13.40 4.36 0.17
C ALA A 19 13.77 5.31 -0.98
N GLN A 20 15.04 5.30 -1.42
CA GLN A 20 15.51 6.15 -2.52
C GLN A 20 14.83 5.80 -3.85
N LYS A 21 14.61 4.50 -4.13
CA LYS A 21 13.84 4.07 -5.31
C LYS A 21 12.40 4.57 -5.26
N LEU A 22 11.75 4.48 -4.11
CA LEU A 22 10.38 4.97 -3.91
C LEU A 22 10.31 6.48 -4.12
N GLU A 23 11.23 7.25 -3.54
CA GLU A 23 11.31 8.71 -3.70
C GLU A 23 11.51 9.11 -5.16
N HIS A 24 12.43 8.45 -5.86
CA HIS A 24 12.69 8.72 -7.28
C HIS A 24 11.45 8.47 -8.13
N TYR A 25 10.78 7.33 -7.93
CA TYR A 25 9.54 7.02 -8.64
C TYR A 25 8.42 8.03 -8.35
N CYS A 26 8.26 8.45 -7.10
CA CYS A 26 7.29 9.48 -6.72
C CYS A 26 7.60 10.82 -7.38
N SER A 27 8.88 11.21 -7.45
CA SER A 27 9.33 12.42 -8.13
C SER A 27 9.04 12.40 -9.64
N MET A 28 9.28 11.28 -10.31
CA MET A 28 9.02 11.12 -11.74
C MET A 28 7.52 11.13 -12.09
N THR A 29 6.69 10.54 -11.24
CA THR A 29 5.26 10.34 -11.51
C THR A 29 4.38 11.44 -10.92
N GLY A 30 4.91 12.25 -9.99
CA GLY A 30 4.15 13.23 -9.22
C GLY A 30 3.16 12.61 -8.22
N ARG A 31 3.21 11.28 -8.01
CA ARG A 31 2.31 10.57 -7.10
C ARG A 31 2.86 10.59 -5.68
N PRO A 32 2.01 10.75 -4.65
CA PRO A 32 2.46 10.67 -3.27
C PRO A 32 2.82 9.22 -2.91
N ALA A 33 3.88 9.06 -2.11
CA ALA A 33 4.38 7.75 -1.68
C ALA A 33 3.30 6.87 -1.04
N THR A 34 2.36 7.47 -0.31
CA THR A 34 1.23 6.77 0.32
C THR A 34 0.31 6.09 -0.69
N ASP A 35 0.03 6.72 -1.84
CA ASP A 35 -0.81 6.13 -2.87
C ASP A 35 -0.08 5.03 -3.65
N VAL A 36 1.21 5.24 -3.93
CA VAL A 36 2.08 4.22 -4.53
C VAL A 36 2.15 2.98 -3.65
N ILE A 37 2.46 3.15 -2.36
CA ILE A 37 2.51 2.04 -1.39
C ILE A 37 1.15 1.33 -1.30
N ARG A 38 0.05 2.10 -1.24
CA ARG A 38 -1.30 1.53 -1.16
C ARG A 38 -1.65 0.71 -2.40
N GLU A 39 -1.25 1.17 -3.58
CA GLU A 39 -1.43 0.45 -4.84
C GLU A 39 -0.60 -0.84 -4.85
N LEU A 40 0.68 -0.77 -4.48
CA LEU A 40 1.56 -1.94 -4.38
C LEU A 40 0.97 -2.98 -3.41
N ILE A 41 0.55 -2.57 -2.21
CA ILE A 41 -0.10 -3.46 -1.24
C ILE A 41 -1.36 -4.12 -1.82
N ARG A 42 -2.16 -3.40 -2.62
CA ARG A 42 -3.35 -3.97 -3.27
C ARG A 42 -3.00 -4.93 -4.40
N SER A 43 -1.91 -4.67 -5.11
CA SER A 43 -1.42 -5.55 -6.18
C SER A 43 -0.85 -6.87 -5.65
N LEU A 44 -0.42 -6.89 -4.38
CA LEU A 44 0.02 -8.09 -3.66
C LEU A 44 -1.11 -9.08 -3.34
N SER A 45 -2.32 -8.91 -3.90
CA SER A 45 -3.54 -9.72 -3.72
C SER A 45 -3.32 -11.02 -2.93
N THR A 46 -3.86 -11.00 -1.72
CA THR A 46 -4.01 -12.12 -0.80
C THR A 46 -4.47 -13.38 -1.54
N GLN A 47 -3.63 -14.42 -1.53
CA GLN A 47 -4.07 -15.80 -1.69
C GLN A 47 -4.94 -16.22 -0.50
N GLU A 48 -5.98 -15.46 -0.16
CA GLU A 48 -7.09 -15.95 0.64
C GLU A 48 -8.25 -16.20 -0.32
N GLU A 49 -8.12 -17.35 -0.96
CA GLU A 49 -9.21 -18.10 -1.53
C GLU A 49 -10.37 -18.17 -0.52
N LYS A 50 -11.53 -17.67 -0.95
CA LYS A 50 -12.87 -18.05 -0.53
C LYS A 50 -12.99 -18.65 0.88
N VAL A 51 -13.14 -17.83 1.91
CA VAL A 51 -13.98 -18.26 3.05
C VAL A 51 -15.42 -18.18 2.57
N SER A 52 -15.89 -19.28 1.99
CA SER A 52 -17.28 -19.58 1.72
C SER A 52 -18.15 -19.13 2.89
N GLN A 53 -19.08 -18.24 2.61
CA GLN A 53 -20.21 -17.97 3.47
C GLN A 53 -21.21 -19.11 3.25
N THR A 54 -21.13 -20.13 4.10
CA THR A 54 -22.20 -21.12 4.36
C THR A 54 -23.31 -20.50 5.20
#